data_AF-A0A9P4PGQ8-F1
#
_entry.id   AF-A0A9P4PGQ8-F1
#
_cell.length_a   1.000
_cell.length_b   1.000
_cell.length_c   1.000
_cell.angle_alpha   90.00
_cell.angle_beta   90.00
_cell.angle_gamma   90.00
#
_symmetry.space_group_name_H-M   'P 1'
#
loop_
_entity.id
_entity.type
_entity.pdbx_description
1 polymer ?
#
loop_
_entity_poly.entity_id
_entity_poly.type
_entity_poly.pdbx_seq_one_letter_code
_entity_poly.pdbx_strand_id
1 'polypeptide(L)'
;MSILQSYGKMDAMLTLRFRSPPALGAALIILSLFVDPFFQQVIALGERQTSDHNNAVQIPRAVRYSKGLSMSNIGRSTDSGGVLTDFSMQAAIRSGLASPDAKVIVGARCPSTTCLWENYTTLAVCSKCFDITKNLTKETVNYKRHLSQVVQLRGNGEGVSLMSGPVVFNYLPNGLYMERVQDDQVTGFNEHDTELRLVISSTYNASDTVSFRTQPNLLWSFAMIRNTSEASFTASECGVSLCMKEITSKSVKGVLEEQASEIDVLILQDSLLPPANSDSNITDPQQGHFVTTDLYPRQDLIFEGNFSIPQISINSIGRELHSLFFEDVTSEKYVQDPDGSNNTFRGKIPRRLPTGYYVIGRSGVKYQPSTMQVLNSVTDLPNLFDNLAASITNNLRLNDERATIEHGTSAIVVYRIRWVYIILPAVSTLGGSIFLLLSVVYTRRLSAPLWKSSAVAMLKCGATLKGFARDQNRGSELDKLAELTSFELVRPGDKAGSSTTGFDRNTRYSPIISRQCSR
;
A
#
# COMPACT_ATOMS: atom_id res chain seq x y z
N MET A 1 39.47 -10.21 -49.83
CA MET A 1 40.61 -9.25 -49.82
C MET A 1 40.35 -8.33 -48.63
N SER A 2 40.90 -8.52 -47.43
CA SER A 2 42.14 -9.17 -47.06
C SER A 2 42.17 -9.35 -45.53
N ILE A 3 42.54 -10.56 -45.09
CA ILE A 3 43.44 -10.82 -43.94
C ILE A 3 42.83 -10.52 -42.55
N LEU A 4 42.33 -11.47 -41.73
CA LEU A 4 42.83 -12.80 -41.35
C LEU A 4 44.23 -12.82 -40.67
N GLN A 5 44.66 -11.73 -40.01
CA GLN A 5 45.89 -11.70 -39.19
C GLN A 5 45.68 -11.07 -37.79
N SER A 6 44.78 -11.62 -36.98
CA SER A 6 44.82 -11.32 -35.53
C SER A 6 44.57 -12.53 -34.64
N TYR A 7 44.87 -13.74 -35.15
CA TYR A 7 44.94 -14.97 -34.36
C TYR A 7 46.38 -15.34 -33.96
N GLY A 8 47.38 -14.56 -34.38
CA GLY A 8 48.80 -14.83 -34.15
C GLY A 8 49.39 -14.33 -32.83
N LYS A 9 48.60 -13.74 -31.92
CA LYS A 9 49.10 -13.21 -30.64
C LYS A 9 48.58 -13.90 -29.38
N MET A 10 47.66 -14.87 -29.49
CA MET A 10 47.31 -15.75 -28.37
C MET A 10 48.15 -17.04 -28.35
N ASP A 11 48.66 -17.48 -29.50
CA ASP A 11 49.43 -18.74 -29.60
C ASP A 11 50.89 -18.60 -29.13
N ALA A 12 51.44 -17.39 -29.14
CA ALA A 12 52.76 -17.08 -28.56
C ALA A 12 52.76 -17.07 -27.02
N MET A 13 51.58 -16.96 -26.40
CA MET A 13 51.44 -17.02 -24.94
C MET A 13 51.21 -18.46 -24.46
N LEU A 14 50.63 -19.32 -25.31
CA LEU A 14 50.44 -20.77 -25.04
C LEU A 14 51.68 -21.63 -25.35
N THR A 15 52.66 -21.11 -26.11
CA THR A 15 53.94 -21.79 -26.39
C THR A 15 55.10 -21.37 -25.47
N LEU A 16 54.87 -20.44 -24.54
CA LEU A 16 55.79 -20.20 -23.42
C LEU A 16 55.76 -21.41 -22.50
N ARG A 17 56.64 -22.38 -22.77
CA ARG A 17 57.20 -23.30 -21.78
C ARG A 17 57.34 -22.50 -20.47
N PHE A 18 56.59 -22.87 -19.43
CA PHE A 18 56.59 -22.30 -18.07
C PHE A 18 57.95 -22.45 -17.34
N ARG A 19 59.06 -22.37 -18.06
CA ARG A 19 60.41 -22.71 -17.62
C ARG A 19 61.25 -21.47 -17.33
N SER A 20 60.76 -20.25 -17.64
CA SER A 20 61.47 -19.00 -17.40
C SER A 20 60.79 -18.16 -16.31
N PRO A 21 61.53 -17.71 -15.27
CA PRO A 21 61.01 -16.88 -14.17
C PRO A 21 60.19 -15.64 -14.60
N PRO A 22 60.52 -14.92 -15.69
CA PRO A 22 59.74 -13.75 -16.12
C PRO A 22 58.29 -14.07 -16.53
N ALA A 23 58.03 -15.26 -17.07
CA ALA A 23 56.68 -15.67 -17.48
C ALA A 23 55.74 -15.87 -16.27
N LEU A 24 56.29 -16.36 -15.15
CA LEU A 24 55.55 -16.50 -13.89
C LEU A 24 55.20 -15.13 -13.29
N GLY A 25 56.14 -14.17 -13.33
CA GLY A 25 55.89 -12.81 -12.89
C GLY A 25 54.81 -12.11 -13.72
N ALA A 26 54.83 -12.27 -15.05
CA ALA A 26 53.81 -11.72 -15.93
C ALA A 26 52.40 -12.30 -15.65
N ALA A 27 52.31 -13.62 -15.42
CA ALA A 27 51.05 -14.27 -15.07
C ALA A 27 50.49 -13.76 -13.72
N LEU A 28 51.36 -13.56 -12.72
CA LEU A 28 50.95 -13.01 -11.42
C LEU A 28 50.46 -11.55 -11.53
N ILE A 29 51.10 -10.73 -12.36
CA ILE A 29 50.63 -9.36 -12.62
C ILE A 29 49.23 -9.40 -13.26
N ILE A 30 49.01 -10.27 -14.24
CA ILE A 30 47.69 -10.42 -14.87
C ILE A 30 46.65 -10.91 -13.85
N LEU A 31 46.98 -11.89 -13.02
CA LEU A 31 46.08 -12.36 -11.95
C LEU A 31 45.78 -11.25 -10.92
N SER A 32 46.75 -10.39 -10.62
CA SER A 32 46.56 -9.28 -9.68
C SER A 32 45.54 -8.25 -10.17
N LEU A 33 45.38 -8.07 -11.49
CA LEU A 33 44.36 -7.18 -12.07
C LEU A 33 42.93 -7.65 -11.77
N PHE A 34 42.74 -8.95 -11.52
CA PHE A 34 41.42 -9.52 -11.23
C PHE A 34 41.10 -9.57 -9.73
N VAL A 35 42.02 -9.14 -8.86
CA VAL A 35 41.82 -9.17 -7.41
C VAL A 35 40.70 -8.22 -6.99
N ASP A 36 40.67 -7.00 -7.51
CA ASP A 36 39.63 -6.00 -7.21
C ASP A 36 38.21 -6.44 -7.59
N PRO A 37 37.92 -6.90 -8.83
CA PRO A 37 36.58 -7.37 -9.17
C PRO A 37 36.15 -8.62 -8.39
N PHE A 38 37.09 -9.47 -7.96
CA PHE A 38 36.77 -10.61 -7.11
C PHE A 38 36.43 -10.19 -5.68
N PHE A 39 37.12 -9.20 -5.12
CA PHE A 39 36.78 -8.63 -3.81
C PHE A 39 35.37 -8.04 -3.80
N GLN A 40 34.96 -7.35 -4.87
CA GLN A 40 33.60 -6.82 -5.00
C GLN A 40 32.52 -7.92 -4.96
N GLN A 41 32.85 -9.16 -5.33
CA GLN A 41 31.92 -10.29 -5.34
C GLN A 41 31.89 -11.10 -4.02
N VAL A 42 32.79 -10.81 -3.07
CA VAL A 42 32.85 -11.52 -1.78
C VAL A 42 31.62 -11.25 -0.92
N ILE A 43 31.10 -10.02 -0.96
CA ILE A 43 29.94 -9.61 -0.18
C ILE A 43 28.70 -9.63 -1.08
N ALA A 44 27.78 -10.55 -0.82
CA ALA A 44 26.46 -10.52 -1.41
C ALA A 44 25.44 -10.02 -0.39
N LEU A 45 24.54 -9.14 -0.80
CA LEU A 45 23.38 -8.76 -0.01
C LEU A 45 22.31 -9.84 -0.19
N GLY A 46 21.76 -10.32 0.92
CA GLY A 46 20.56 -11.15 0.96
C GLY A 46 19.51 -10.50 1.85
N GLU A 47 18.27 -10.89 1.66
CA GLU A 47 17.16 -10.50 2.54
C GLU A 47 16.75 -11.70 3.38
N ARG A 48 16.51 -11.45 4.67
CA ARG A 48 15.96 -12.46 5.58
C ARG A 48 14.82 -11.83 6.37
N GLN A 49 13.70 -12.55 6.46
CA GLN A 49 12.61 -12.20 7.35
C GLN A 49 13.00 -12.54 8.79
N THR A 50 12.87 -11.58 9.69
CA THR A 50 13.10 -11.78 11.12
C THR A 50 11.96 -11.16 11.92
N SER A 51 11.62 -11.79 13.05
CA SER A 51 10.84 -11.12 14.08
C SER A 51 11.64 -9.91 14.54
N ASP A 52 11.01 -8.75 14.55
CA ASP A 52 11.64 -7.53 15.03
C ASP A 52 11.80 -7.60 16.56
N HIS A 53 13.01 -7.35 17.06
CA HIS A 53 13.33 -7.44 18.50
C HIS A 53 12.58 -6.39 19.32
N ASN A 54 12.23 -5.26 18.70
CA ASN A 54 11.52 -4.17 19.36
C ASN A 54 10.00 -4.20 19.12
N ASN A 55 9.47 -5.28 18.52
CA ASN A 55 8.07 -5.38 18.14
C ASN A 55 7.58 -4.18 17.31
N ALA A 56 8.43 -3.53 16.50
CA ALA A 56 8.05 -2.32 15.78
C ALA A 56 7.23 -2.59 14.51
N VAL A 57 7.17 -3.85 14.06
CA VAL A 57 6.22 -4.31 13.04
C VAL A 57 4.88 -4.62 13.70
N GLN A 58 3.88 -3.78 13.45
CA GLN A 58 2.60 -3.79 14.15
C GLN A 58 1.44 -3.51 13.20
N ILE A 59 0.33 -4.20 13.41
CA ILE A 59 -0.92 -3.92 12.69
C ILE A 59 -2.11 -4.01 13.65
N PRO A 60 -3.04 -3.04 13.64
CA PRO A 60 -4.18 -3.05 14.55
C PRO A 60 -5.25 -4.07 14.14
N ARG A 61 -5.87 -4.69 15.15
CA ARG A 61 -7.06 -5.53 15.03
C ARG A 61 -8.11 -5.08 16.05
N ALA A 62 -9.37 -5.46 15.83
CA ALA A 62 -10.46 -5.21 16.76
C ALA A 62 -10.85 -6.50 17.48
N VAL A 63 -10.75 -6.49 18.81
CA VAL A 63 -11.23 -7.53 19.73
C VAL A 63 -12.40 -7.00 20.57
N ARG A 64 -12.33 -5.75 21.02
CA ARG A 64 -13.40 -5.10 21.76
C ARG A 64 -13.58 -3.65 21.30
N TYR A 65 -14.73 -3.34 20.72
CA TYR A 65 -15.09 -1.98 20.33
C TYR A 65 -16.18 -1.42 21.24
N SER A 66 -15.91 -0.34 21.99
CA SER A 66 -16.84 0.22 22.99
C SER A 66 -16.99 1.75 22.88
N LYS A 67 -17.04 2.27 21.67
CA LYS A 67 -17.32 3.70 21.42
C LYS A 67 -18.81 3.97 21.25
N GLY A 68 -19.19 5.24 21.28
CA GLY A 68 -20.57 5.69 21.28
C GLY A 68 -21.02 6.12 22.67
N LEU A 69 -21.96 7.06 22.73
CA LEU A 69 -22.46 7.63 23.98
C LEU A 69 -23.97 7.48 24.06
N SER A 70 -24.50 7.14 25.23
CA SER A 70 -25.93 7.25 25.51
C SER A 70 -26.19 8.51 26.32
N MET A 71 -27.05 9.39 25.81
CA MET A 71 -27.52 10.57 26.51
C MET A 71 -28.91 10.28 27.05
N SER A 72 -29.10 10.36 28.35
CA SER A 72 -30.43 10.32 28.98
C SER A 72 -30.83 11.74 29.36
N ASN A 73 -31.99 12.20 28.88
CA ASN A 73 -32.55 13.49 29.29
C ASN A 73 -33.28 13.33 30.64
N ILE A 74 -32.53 13.35 31.74
CA ILE A 74 -33.11 13.36 33.08
C ILE A 74 -33.69 14.77 33.34
N GLY A 75 -35.02 14.93 33.23
CA GLY A 75 -35.69 16.17 33.67
C GLY A 75 -36.91 16.67 32.89
N ARG A 76 -37.35 15.99 31.81
CA ARG A 76 -38.65 16.25 31.16
C ARG A 76 -39.47 14.97 31.19
N SER A 77 -40.78 15.08 31.39
CA SER A 77 -41.78 14.01 31.57
C SER A 77 -41.93 13.01 30.41
N THR A 78 -40.94 12.95 29.51
CA THR A 78 -40.78 11.99 28.43
C THR A 78 -39.30 11.63 28.42
N ASP A 79 -38.93 10.47 28.94
CA ASP A 79 -37.56 9.94 28.84
C ASP A 79 -37.18 9.82 27.36
N SER A 80 -36.53 10.85 26.83
CA SER A 80 -36.04 10.89 25.45
C SER A 80 -34.55 10.69 25.54
N GLY A 81 -34.12 9.43 25.59
CA GLY A 81 -32.71 9.08 25.44
C GLY A 81 -32.27 9.28 23.99
N GLY A 82 -31.02 9.68 23.77
CA GLY A 82 -30.42 9.78 22.45
C GLY A 82 -29.01 9.23 22.50
N VAL A 83 -28.69 8.28 21.63
CA VAL A 83 -27.35 7.75 21.46
C VAL A 83 -26.58 8.58 20.40
N LEU A 84 -25.28 8.75 20.58
CA LEU A 84 -24.42 9.55 19.71
C LEU A 84 -23.27 8.68 19.22
N THR A 85 -23.04 8.71 17.91
CA THR A 85 -21.92 8.06 17.24
C THR A 85 -20.66 8.89 17.43
N ASP A 86 -19.52 8.26 17.70
CA ASP A 86 -18.26 8.99 17.80
C ASP A 86 -17.83 9.56 16.43
N PHE A 87 -17.11 10.68 16.45
CA PHE A 87 -16.71 11.38 15.23
C PHE A 87 -15.86 10.51 14.29
N SER A 88 -15.06 9.59 14.83
CA SER A 88 -14.20 8.74 14.01
C SER A 88 -15.03 7.75 13.19
N MET A 89 -16.07 7.17 13.80
CA MET A 89 -17.01 6.29 13.14
C MET A 89 -17.90 7.05 12.15
N GLN A 90 -18.39 8.25 12.50
CA GLN A 90 -19.11 9.11 11.54
C GLN A 90 -18.26 9.41 10.30
N ALA A 91 -16.98 9.78 10.51
CA ALA A 91 -16.06 10.03 9.42
C ALA A 91 -15.81 8.78 8.58
N ALA A 92 -15.65 7.61 9.21
CA ALA A 92 -15.47 6.35 8.51
C ALA A 92 -16.68 5.99 7.63
N ILE A 93 -17.90 6.08 8.16
CA ILE A 93 -19.13 5.81 7.41
C ILE A 93 -19.25 6.76 6.21
N ARG A 94 -19.07 8.07 6.43
CA ARG A 94 -19.19 9.08 5.36
C ARG A 94 -18.08 8.97 4.32
N SER A 95 -16.85 8.70 4.73
CA SER A 95 -15.71 8.49 3.81
C SER A 95 -15.92 7.26 2.92
N GLY A 96 -16.45 6.18 3.50
CA GLY A 96 -16.79 4.95 2.76
C GLY A 96 -17.86 5.17 1.68
N LEU A 97 -18.80 6.09 1.90
CA LEU A 97 -19.81 6.49 0.91
C LEU A 97 -19.29 7.50 -0.12
N ALA A 98 -18.37 8.38 0.27
CA ALA A 98 -17.90 9.48 -0.57
C ALA A 98 -16.84 9.05 -1.59
N SER A 99 -16.13 7.95 -1.37
CA SER A 99 -14.99 7.56 -2.22
C SER A 99 -14.91 6.05 -2.43
N PRO A 100 -15.56 5.51 -3.48
CA PRO A 100 -15.57 4.06 -3.79
C PRO A 100 -14.20 3.50 -4.22
N ASP A 101 -13.17 4.33 -4.34
CA ASP A 101 -11.80 3.89 -4.64
C ASP A 101 -10.80 4.24 -3.52
N ALA A 102 -11.25 4.91 -2.45
CA ALA A 102 -10.35 5.30 -1.36
C ALA A 102 -10.08 4.09 -0.46
N LYS A 103 -8.88 3.52 -0.60
CA LYS A 103 -8.34 2.56 0.37
C LYS A 103 -8.17 3.28 1.72
N VAL A 104 -9.08 3.03 2.65
CA VAL A 104 -8.98 3.56 4.02
C VAL A 104 -7.70 3.04 4.66
N ILE A 105 -6.82 3.96 5.05
CA ILE A 105 -5.49 3.63 5.57
C ILE A 105 -5.63 2.98 6.94
N VAL A 106 -5.22 1.72 7.04
CA VAL A 106 -4.97 1.05 8.32
C VAL A 106 -3.65 1.60 8.88
N GLY A 107 -3.62 1.91 10.17
CA GLY A 107 -2.43 2.39 10.89
C GLY A 107 -1.37 1.31 11.10
N ALA A 108 -0.98 0.58 10.05
CA ALA A 108 0.07 -0.43 10.11
C ALA A 108 1.44 0.24 10.22
N ARG A 109 2.25 -0.20 11.17
CA ARG A 109 3.63 0.22 11.35
C ARG A 109 4.56 -0.82 10.74
N CYS A 110 5.25 -0.44 9.66
CA CYS A 110 6.25 -1.27 9.00
C CYS A 110 7.54 -0.45 8.81
N PRO A 111 8.60 -0.69 9.61
CA PRO A 111 9.85 0.06 9.52
C PRO A 111 10.72 -0.33 8.31
N SER A 112 10.41 -1.44 7.64
CA SER A 112 11.18 -1.96 6.50
C SER A 112 10.41 -1.82 5.18
N THR A 113 11.04 -2.17 4.06
CA THR A 113 10.39 -2.18 2.75
C THR A 113 9.41 -3.33 2.57
N THR A 114 9.57 -4.41 3.36
CA THR A 114 8.75 -5.62 3.27
C THR A 114 8.44 -6.16 4.66
N CYS A 115 7.17 -6.09 5.08
CA CYS A 115 6.69 -6.67 6.34
C CYS A 115 5.63 -7.73 6.07
N LEU A 116 5.63 -8.79 6.88
CA LEU A 116 4.68 -9.90 6.80
C LEU A 116 4.04 -10.10 8.17
N TRP A 117 2.73 -10.23 8.22
CA TRP A 117 1.98 -10.58 9.42
C TRP A 117 1.39 -11.98 9.26
N GLU A 118 1.27 -12.70 10.37
CA GLU A 118 0.49 -13.93 10.38
C GLU A 118 -1.00 -13.60 10.19
N ASN A 119 -1.78 -14.59 9.76
CA ASN A 119 -3.22 -14.40 9.64
C ASN A 119 -3.83 -14.11 11.01
N TYR A 120 -4.69 -13.10 11.09
CA TYR A 120 -5.37 -12.74 12.32
C TYR A 120 -6.85 -12.47 12.06
N THR A 121 -7.65 -12.64 13.11
CA THR A 121 -9.09 -12.40 13.05
C THR A 121 -9.45 -11.04 13.65
N THR A 122 -10.49 -10.40 13.16
CA THR A 122 -10.94 -9.11 13.69
C THR A 122 -12.45 -8.99 13.63
N LEU A 123 -13.02 -8.22 14.58
CA LEU A 123 -14.37 -7.68 14.41
C LEU A 123 -14.41 -6.84 13.14
N ALA A 124 -15.48 -7.02 12.38
CA ALA A 124 -15.65 -6.41 11.07
C ALA A 124 -17.12 -6.13 10.74
N VAL A 125 -17.30 -5.39 9.65
CA VAL A 125 -18.56 -5.25 8.95
C VAL A 125 -18.45 -5.94 7.60
N CYS A 126 -19.50 -6.68 7.25
CA CYS A 126 -19.66 -7.36 5.98
C CYS A 126 -20.79 -6.69 5.19
N SER A 127 -20.62 -6.64 3.87
CA SER A 127 -21.55 -6.04 2.93
C SER A 127 -22.10 -7.15 2.03
N LYS A 128 -23.39 -7.08 1.69
CA LYS A 128 -24.01 -7.92 0.65
C LYS A 128 -24.98 -7.07 -0.14
N CYS A 129 -25.06 -7.34 -1.44
CA CYS A 129 -25.96 -6.68 -2.38
C CYS A 129 -26.64 -7.72 -3.26
N PHE A 130 -27.95 -7.57 -3.45
CA PHE A 130 -28.77 -8.48 -4.25
C PHE A 130 -29.49 -7.70 -5.36
N ASP A 131 -29.50 -8.26 -6.56
CA ASP A 131 -30.40 -7.83 -7.63
C ASP A 131 -31.79 -8.43 -7.38
N ILE A 132 -32.73 -7.58 -7.00
CA ILE A 132 -34.13 -7.93 -6.71
C ILE A 132 -35.08 -7.41 -7.79
N THR A 133 -34.57 -7.09 -8.99
CA THR A 133 -35.37 -6.62 -10.13
C THR A 133 -36.49 -7.60 -10.48
N LYS A 134 -36.25 -8.91 -10.34
CA LYS A 134 -37.25 -9.97 -10.58
C LYS A 134 -38.39 -9.98 -9.57
N ASN A 135 -38.21 -9.37 -8.42
CA ASN A 135 -39.24 -9.27 -7.37
C ASN A 135 -40.17 -8.07 -7.60
N LEU A 136 -39.91 -7.23 -8.60
CA LEU A 136 -40.80 -6.13 -8.97
C LEU A 136 -42.09 -6.67 -9.57
N THR A 137 -43.21 -6.31 -8.95
CA THR A 137 -44.55 -6.56 -9.49
C THR A 137 -45.12 -5.27 -10.05
N LYS A 138 -45.53 -5.31 -11.31
CA LYS A 138 -46.16 -4.18 -12.01
C LYS A 138 -47.67 -4.26 -11.89
N GLU A 139 -48.30 -3.14 -11.55
CA GLU A 139 -49.76 -3.02 -11.50
C GLU A 139 -50.20 -1.68 -12.12
N THR A 140 -51.35 -1.67 -12.80
CA THR A 140 -51.89 -0.45 -13.40
C THR A 140 -53.28 -0.19 -12.85
N VAL A 141 -53.48 0.99 -12.26
CA VAL A 141 -54.77 1.41 -11.69
C VAL A 141 -55.21 2.68 -12.37
N ASN A 142 -56.49 2.72 -12.72
CA ASN A 142 -57.11 3.90 -13.30
C ASN A 142 -57.75 4.74 -12.19
N TYR A 143 -57.26 5.96 -12.02
CA TYR A 143 -57.72 6.89 -10.99
C TYR A 143 -58.56 8.03 -11.58
N LYS A 144 -59.59 8.44 -10.82
CA LYS A 144 -60.36 9.66 -11.12
C LYS A 144 -59.68 10.91 -10.58
N ARG A 145 -59.06 10.79 -9.40
CA ARG A 145 -58.19 11.79 -8.78
C ARG A 145 -57.06 11.03 -8.11
N HIS A 146 -55.83 11.25 -8.56
CA HIS A 146 -54.62 10.68 -7.96
C HIS A 146 -53.59 11.78 -7.76
N LEU A 147 -52.96 11.77 -6.60
CA LEU A 147 -51.80 12.60 -6.33
C LEU A 147 -50.54 11.80 -6.64
N SER A 148 -49.76 12.24 -7.63
CA SER A 148 -48.50 11.57 -7.96
C SER A 148 -47.48 11.64 -6.82
N GLN A 149 -46.77 10.54 -6.64
CA GLN A 149 -45.58 10.40 -5.81
C GLN A 149 -44.55 11.48 -6.13
N VAL A 150 -44.34 11.83 -7.41
CA VAL A 150 -43.46 12.94 -7.81
C VAL A 150 -43.86 14.26 -7.14
N VAL A 151 -45.16 14.59 -7.14
CA VAL A 151 -45.67 15.83 -6.54
C VAL A 151 -45.55 15.81 -5.02
N GLN A 152 -45.87 14.67 -4.40
CA GLN A 152 -45.75 14.47 -2.95
C GLN A 152 -44.30 14.69 -2.49
N LEU A 153 -43.34 14.12 -3.21
CA LEU A 153 -41.92 14.22 -2.87
C LEU A 153 -41.36 15.61 -3.15
N ARG A 154 -41.83 16.32 -4.18
CA ARG A 154 -41.36 17.68 -4.50
C ARG A 154 -41.81 18.73 -3.49
N GLY A 155 -43.05 18.63 -2.98
CA GLY A 155 -43.51 19.41 -1.84
C GLY A 155 -43.60 20.92 -2.02
N ASN A 156 -43.91 21.43 -3.22
CA ASN A 156 -44.25 22.85 -3.38
C ASN A 156 -45.78 22.97 -3.38
N GLY A 157 -46.35 23.52 -2.31
CA GLY A 157 -47.79 23.72 -2.12
C GLY A 157 -48.45 24.76 -3.06
N GLU A 158 -47.90 24.98 -4.25
CA GLU A 158 -48.50 25.84 -5.28
C GLU A 158 -49.14 24.96 -6.37
N GLY A 159 -50.47 24.93 -6.40
CA GLY A 159 -51.26 24.35 -7.50
C GLY A 159 -51.12 22.84 -7.67
N VAL A 160 -51.43 22.05 -6.62
CA VAL A 160 -51.51 20.58 -6.71
C VAL A 160 -52.54 20.20 -7.78
N SER A 161 -52.05 19.77 -8.94
CA SER A 161 -52.93 19.32 -10.01
C SER A 161 -53.12 17.81 -9.89
N LEU A 162 -54.34 17.41 -9.53
CA LEU A 162 -54.72 16.01 -9.41
C LEU A 162 -54.83 15.40 -10.80
N MET A 163 -54.33 14.18 -10.91
CA MET A 163 -54.23 13.46 -12.17
C MET A 163 -55.42 12.52 -12.30
N SER A 164 -55.90 12.34 -13.52
CA SER A 164 -56.84 11.28 -13.86
C SER A 164 -56.27 10.45 -15.00
N GLY A 165 -56.49 9.13 -14.95
CA GLY A 165 -56.00 8.20 -15.95
C GLY A 165 -55.26 6.99 -15.34
N PRO A 166 -54.67 6.15 -16.20
CA PRO A 166 -53.91 4.98 -15.77
C PRO A 166 -52.57 5.37 -15.15
N VAL A 167 -52.32 4.90 -13.92
CA VAL A 167 -51.05 5.03 -13.20
C VAL A 167 -50.43 3.65 -13.07
N VAL A 168 -49.16 3.54 -13.48
CA VAL A 168 -48.38 2.31 -13.37
C VAL A 168 -47.58 2.33 -12.08
N PHE A 169 -47.69 1.29 -11.27
CA PHE A 169 -46.90 1.13 -10.06
C PHE A 169 -45.98 -0.09 -10.18
N ASN A 170 -44.76 0.06 -9.67
CA ASN A 170 -43.81 -1.03 -9.52
C ASN A 170 -43.56 -1.23 -8.03
N TYR A 171 -43.92 -2.40 -7.51
CA TYR A 171 -43.87 -2.74 -6.10
C TYR A 171 -42.81 -3.78 -5.79
N LEU A 172 -42.14 -3.61 -4.66
CA LEU A 172 -41.36 -4.66 -4.03
C LEU A 172 -42.15 -5.36 -2.91
N PRO A 173 -41.79 -6.61 -2.55
CA PRO A 173 -42.47 -7.36 -1.48
C PRO A 173 -42.42 -6.72 -0.10
N ASN A 174 -41.50 -5.79 0.14
CA ASN A 174 -41.42 -5.01 1.38
C ASN A 174 -42.34 -3.78 1.40
N GLY A 175 -43.10 -3.53 0.34
CA GLY A 175 -44.03 -2.41 0.22
C GLY A 175 -43.43 -1.12 -0.36
N LEU A 176 -42.12 -1.08 -0.65
CA LEU A 176 -41.53 0.02 -1.41
C LEU A 176 -42.12 0.04 -2.83
N TYR A 177 -42.40 1.24 -3.33
CA TYR A 177 -42.97 1.39 -4.65
C TYR A 177 -42.50 2.65 -5.37
N MET A 178 -42.46 2.54 -6.69
CA MET A 178 -42.24 3.67 -7.59
C MET A 178 -43.35 3.70 -8.63
N GLU A 179 -44.03 4.82 -8.76
CA GLU A 179 -45.00 5.02 -9.83
C GLU A 179 -44.37 5.61 -11.09
N ARG A 180 -45.03 5.34 -12.21
CA ARG A 180 -44.81 6.01 -13.49
C ARG A 180 -46.13 6.49 -14.02
N VAL A 181 -46.13 7.76 -14.37
CA VAL A 181 -47.21 8.43 -15.08
C VAL A 181 -47.05 8.13 -16.57
N GLN A 182 -48.11 7.71 -17.25
CA GLN A 182 -48.09 7.50 -18.69
C GLN A 182 -48.54 8.79 -19.39
N ASP A 183 -47.60 9.49 -20.05
CA ASP A 183 -47.77 10.86 -20.56
C ASP A 183 -48.97 11.09 -21.48
N ASP A 184 -49.40 10.09 -22.25
CA ASP A 184 -50.37 10.28 -23.34
C ASP A 184 -51.85 10.37 -22.90
N GLN A 185 -52.17 10.17 -21.62
CA GLN A 185 -53.57 10.02 -21.15
C GLN A 185 -53.91 10.85 -19.90
N VAL A 186 -53.00 11.71 -19.42
CA VAL A 186 -53.20 12.42 -18.16
C VAL A 186 -53.60 13.87 -18.39
N THR A 187 -54.81 14.22 -17.96
CA THR A 187 -55.30 15.61 -17.97
C THR A 187 -54.95 16.30 -16.66
N GLY A 188 -54.38 17.52 -16.73
CA GLY A 188 -54.10 18.37 -15.57
C GLY A 188 -52.64 18.34 -15.07
N PHE A 189 -51.79 17.44 -15.58
CA PHE A 189 -50.38 17.36 -15.16
C PHE A 189 -49.46 18.01 -16.19
N ASN A 190 -49.07 19.27 -15.97
CA ASN A 190 -48.16 20.02 -16.85
C ASN A 190 -46.67 19.76 -16.52
N GLU A 191 -46.29 18.51 -16.26
CA GLU A 191 -44.92 18.15 -15.85
C GLU A 191 -44.27 17.10 -16.76
N HIS A 192 -44.37 17.30 -18.08
CA HIS A 192 -43.67 16.49 -19.10
C HIS A 192 -42.14 16.41 -18.96
N ASP A 193 -41.53 17.17 -18.04
CA ASP A 193 -40.07 17.21 -17.80
C ASP A 193 -39.67 16.84 -16.35
N THR A 194 -40.57 16.21 -15.57
CA THR A 194 -40.24 15.79 -14.20
C THR A 194 -40.20 14.26 -14.08
N GLU A 195 -39.06 13.74 -13.65
CA GLU A 195 -38.77 12.31 -13.55
C GLU A 195 -38.39 11.93 -12.11
N LEU A 196 -39.13 10.98 -11.53
CA LEU A 196 -38.69 10.25 -10.34
C LEU A 196 -37.67 9.20 -10.77
N ARG A 197 -36.41 9.42 -10.38
CA ARG A 197 -35.29 8.58 -10.83
C ARG A 197 -34.97 7.45 -9.88
N LEU A 198 -35.15 7.71 -8.58
CA LEU A 198 -34.76 6.81 -7.51
C LEU A 198 -35.72 6.94 -6.32
N VAL A 199 -36.10 5.81 -5.72
CA VAL A 199 -36.64 5.76 -4.37
C VAL A 199 -35.99 4.64 -3.59
N ILE A 200 -35.86 4.82 -2.28
CA ILE A 200 -35.37 3.79 -1.38
C ILE A 200 -36.32 3.56 -0.20
N SER A 201 -36.24 2.37 0.39
CA SER A 201 -36.78 2.07 1.70
C SER A 201 -35.67 1.44 2.52
N SER A 202 -35.28 2.12 3.58
CA SER A 202 -34.15 1.74 4.43
C SER A 202 -34.63 1.34 5.81
N THR A 203 -34.01 0.33 6.41
CA THR A 203 -34.44 -0.25 7.67
C THR A 203 -33.31 -1.00 8.35
N TYR A 204 -33.34 -1.04 9.69
CA TYR A 204 -32.57 -1.98 10.49
C TYR A 204 -33.37 -3.26 10.81
N ASN A 205 -34.65 -3.31 10.42
CA ASN A 205 -35.52 -4.46 10.65
C ASN A 205 -35.41 -5.48 9.49
N ALA A 206 -34.80 -6.63 9.77
CA ALA A 206 -34.69 -7.73 8.82
C ALA A 206 -36.05 -8.17 8.22
N SER A 207 -37.14 -8.17 9.00
CA SER A 207 -38.47 -8.57 8.51
C SER A 207 -39.03 -7.65 7.42
N ASP A 208 -38.58 -6.40 7.40
CA ASP A 208 -38.96 -5.37 6.43
C ASP A 208 -38.08 -5.37 5.18
N THR A 209 -37.11 -6.28 5.10
CA THR A 209 -36.24 -6.46 3.92
C THR A 209 -36.84 -7.48 2.95
N VAL A 210 -36.30 -7.53 1.74
CA VAL A 210 -36.66 -8.54 0.73
C VAL A 210 -35.76 -9.78 0.88
N SER A 211 -34.44 -9.56 0.99
CA SER A 211 -33.40 -10.59 0.91
C SER A 211 -32.74 -10.88 2.26
N PHE A 212 -32.75 -9.93 3.21
CA PHE A 212 -32.06 -10.04 4.50
C PHE A 212 -32.94 -10.58 5.64
N ARG A 213 -34.11 -11.14 5.34
CA ARG A 213 -35.12 -11.55 6.33
C ARG A 213 -34.62 -12.53 7.39
N THR A 214 -33.67 -13.38 7.01
CA THR A 214 -33.10 -14.43 7.87
C THR A 214 -31.74 -14.06 8.45
N GLN A 215 -31.28 -12.81 8.31
CA GLN A 215 -29.95 -12.39 8.71
C GLN A 215 -30.00 -11.74 10.11
N PRO A 216 -29.58 -12.45 11.19
CA PRO A 216 -29.76 -11.98 12.57
C PRO A 216 -28.80 -10.86 12.97
N ASN A 217 -27.68 -10.71 12.27
CA ASN A 217 -26.61 -9.74 12.50
C ASN A 217 -26.71 -8.48 11.62
N LEU A 218 -27.88 -8.24 11.01
CA LEU A 218 -28.13 -7.09 10.15
C LEU A 218 -28.04 -5.78 10.92
N LEU A 219 -27.10 -4.90 10.53
CA LEU A 219 -27.01 -3.55 11.09
C LEU A 219 -27.94 -2.59 10.35
N TRP A 220 -27.94 -2.65 9.01
CA TRP A 220 -28.70 -1.75 8.16
C TRP A 220 -28.88 -2.35 6.77
N SER A 221 -30.03 -2.11 6.17
CA SER A 221 -30.32 -2.45 4.77
C SER A 221 -31.13 -1.34 4.11
N PHE A 222 -31.04 -1.23 2.80
CA PHE A 222 -32.02 -0.51 2.00
C PHE A 222 -32.36 -1.28 0.73
N ALA A 223 -33.63 -1.26 0.37
CA ALA A 223 -34.13 -1.64 -0.94
C ALA A 223 -34.27 -0.38 -1.79
N MET A 224 -33.97 -0.49 -3.07
CA MET A 224 -33.94 0.62 -4.02
C MET A 224 -34.66 0.23 -5.30
N ILE A 225 -35.45 1.16 -5.81
CA ILE A 225 -36.00 1.10 -7.17
C ILE A 225 -35.39 2.26 -7.95
N ARG A 226 -34.86 1.97 -9.13
CA ARG A 226 -34.25 2.94 -10.04
C ARG A 226 -34.94 2.89 -11.41
N ASN A 227 -35.22 4.05 -11.96
CA ASN A 227 -35.69 4.24 -13.32
C ASN A 227 -34.48 4.47 -14.26
N THR A 228 -34.32 3.63 -15.28
CA THR A 228 -33.07 3.55 -16.10
C THR A 228 -33.22 4.11 -17.51
N SER A 229 -34.40 3.98 -18.13
CA SER A 229 -34.76 4.52 -19.46
C SER A 229 -36.27 4.33 -19.70
N GLU A 230 -36.81 4.78 -20.85
CA GLU A 230 -38.26 4.76 -21.22
C GLU A 230 -39.02 3.48 -20.80
N ALA A 231 -39.51 3.47 -19.55
CA ALA A 231 -40.28 2.43 -18.89
C ALA A 231 -39.55 1.18 -18.34
N SER A 232 -38.23 1.21 -18.11
CA SER A 232 -37.48 0.12 -17.45
C SER A 232 -37.10 0.43 -16.00
N PHE A 233 -37.57 -0.40 -15.07
CA PHE A 233 -37.24 -0.34 -13.64
C PHE A 233 -36.25 -1.44 -13.28
N THR A 234 -35.24 -1.07 -12.50
CA THR A 234 -34.32 -2.01 -11.86
C THR A 234 -34.46 -1.88 -10.36
N ALA A 235 -34.31 -2.99 -9.63
CA ALA A 235 -34.34 -2.97 -8.18
C ALA A 235 -33.14 -3.71 -7.58
N SER A 236 -32.61 -3.14 -6.51
CA SER A 236 -31.46 -3.70 -5.80
C SER A 236 -31.64 -3.52 -4.30
N GLU A 237 -31.11 -4.44 -3.51
CA GLU A 237 -31.11 -4.34 -2.06
C GLU A 237 -29.71 -4.59 -1.53
N CYS A 238 -29.19 -3.66 -0.74
CA CYS A 238 -27.86 -3.74 -0.16
C CYS A 238 -27.93 -3.51 1.34
N GLY A 239 -27.10 -4.23 2.07
CA GLY A 239 -27.06 -4.14 3.52
C GLY A 239 -25.68 -4.43 4.08
N VAL A 240 -25.48 -3.97 5.30
CA VAL A 240 -24.29 -4.21 6.11
C VAL A 240 -24.65 -4.95 7.38
N SER A 241 -23.78 -5.87 7.80
CA SER A 241 -23.98 -6.73 8.96
C SER A 241 -22.69 -6.84 9.78
N LEU A 242 -22.81 -7.04 11.09
CA LEU A 242 -21.63 -7.36 11.90
C LEU A 242 -21.16 -8.77 11.61
N CYS A 243 -19.86 -8.94 11.40
CA CYS A 243 -19.25 -10.23 11.10
C CYS A 243 -17.83 -10.29 11.68
N MET A 244 -17.19 -11.44 11.50
CA MET A 244 -15.79 -11.66 11.78
C MET A 244 -15.06 -11.87 10.45
N LYS A 245 -13.84 -11.32 10.33
CA LYS A 245 -12.98 -11.54 9.17
C LYS A 245 -11.64 -12.09 9.58
N GLU A 246 -11.13 -13.05 8.81
CA GLU A 246 -9.70 -13.39 8.78
C GLU A 246 -9.02 -12.42 7.82
N ILE A 247 -7.92 -11.81 8.24
CA ILE A 247 -7.14 -10.89 7.42
C ILE A 247 -5.73 -11.44 7.26
N THR A 248 -5.29 -11.50 6.01
CA THR A 248 -3.89 -11.71 5.64
C THR A 248 -3.31 -10.39 5.16
N SER A 249 -2.33 -9.87 5.88
CA SER A 249 -1.71 -8.58 5.59
C SER A 249 -0.25 -8.74 5.21
N LYS A 250 0.17 -8.01 4.16
CA LYS A 250 1.57 -7.89 3.75
C LYS A 250 1.85 -6.46 3.32
N SER A 251 3.02 -5.96 3.66
CA SER A 251 3.51 -4.68 3.16
C SER A 251 4.65 -4.96 2.19
N VAL A 252 4.53 -4.51 0.94
CA VAL A 252 5.56 -4.69 -0.08
C VAL A 252 5.84 -3.33 -0.72
N LYS A 253 7.12 -2.92 -0.70
CA LYS A 253 7.57 -1.60 -1.18
C LYS A 253 6.82 -0.43 -0.51
N GLY A 254 6.46 -0.59 0.76
CA GLY A 254 5.73 0.42 1.54
C GLY A 254 4.23 0.52 1.24
N VAL A 255 3.68 -0.36 0.40
CA VAL A 255 2.23 -0.46 0.16
C VAL A 255 1.67 -1.63 0.96
N LEU A 256 0.66 -1.37 1.78
CA LEU A 256 -0.08 -2.39 2.48
C LEU A 256 -1.10 -3.06 1.53
N GLU A 257 -0.97 -4.36 1.38
CA GLU A 257 -1.91 -5.23 0.68
C GLU A 257 -2.58 -6.15 1.73
N GLU A 258 -3.90 -6.06 1.83
CA GLU A 258 -4.69 -6.91 2.71
C GLU A 258 -5.66 -7.74 1.86
N GLN A 259 -5.81 -9.00 2.23
CA GLN A 259 -6.89 -9.86 1.77
C GLN A 259 -7.72 -10.26 2.97
N ALA A 260 -9.05 -10.14 2.86
CA ALA A 260 -9.96 -10.44 3.96
C ALA A 260 -11.01 -11.46 3.51
N SER A 261 -11.28 -12.45 4.37
CA SER A 261 -12.33 -13.45 4.19
C SER A 261 -13.28 -13.45 5.39
N GLU A 262 -14.58 -13.48 5.12
CA GLU A 262 -15.61 -13.65 6.16
C GLU A 262 -15.47 -15.04 6.79
N ILE A 263 -15.59 -15.11 8.12
CA ILE A 263 -15.60 -16.36 8.88
C ILE A 263 -16.97 -16.50 9.54
N ASP A 264 -17.57 -17.67 9.40
CA ASP A 264 -18.77 -18.03 10.16
C ASP A 264 -18.39 -18.23 11.63
N VAL A 265 -18.86 -17.33 12.50
CA VAL A 265 -18.60 -17.40 13.94
C VAL A 265 -19.92 -17.42 14.69
N LEU A 266 -20.02 -18.32 15.67
CA LEU A 266 -21.19 -18.45 16.52
C LEU A 266 -21.31 -17.23 17.44
N ILE A 267 -22.48 -16.61 17.43
CA ILE A 267 -22.87 -15.62 18.45
C ILE A 267 -23.21 -16.41 19.72
N LEU A 268 -22.57 -16.09 20.84
CA LEU A 268 -22.81 -16.79 22.10
C LEU A 268 -24.24 -16.55 22.59
N GLN A 269 -24.88 -17.62 23.11
CA GLN A 269 -26.32 -17.71 23.39
C GLN A 269 -26.84 -16.66 24.39
N ASP A 270 -25.98 -16.15 25.27
CA ASP A 270 -26.32 -15.13 26.28
C ASP A 270 -26.17 -13.69 25.76
N SER A 271 -25.67 -13.51 24.54
CA SER A 271 -25.50 -12.21 23.90
C SER A 271 -26.84 -11.58 23.55
N LEU A 272 -26.94 -10.24 23.65
CA LEU A 272 -28.15 -9.47 23.34
C LEU A 272 -29.36 -9.78 24.24
N LEU A 273 -29.18 -10.50 25.35
CA LEU A 273 -30.21 -10.64 26.37
C LEU A 273 -30.35 -9.33 27.17
N PRO A 274 -31.55 -9.01 27.70
CA PRO A 274 -31.68 -7.94 28.69
C PRO A 274 -30.80 -8.24 29.93
N PRO A 275 -30.30 -7.20 30.63
CA PRO A 275 -29.54 -7.38 31.86
C PRO A 275 -30.36 -8.14 32.92
N ALA A 276 -29.74 -9.09 33.62
CA ALA A 276 -30.40 -9.95 34.61
C ALA A 276 -31.11 -9.19 35.76
N ASN A 277 -30.79 -7.90 35.94
CA ASN A 277 -31.27 -7.05 37.04
C ASN A 277 -32.24 -5.95 36.55
N SER A 278 -32.75 -6.02 35.31
CA SER A 278 -33.73 -5.04 34.85
C SER A 278 -35.12 -5.37 35.41
N ASP A 279 -35.52 -4.68 36.48
CA ASP A 279 -36.87 -4.72 37.09
C ASP A 279 -37.99 -4.19 36.18
N SER A 280 -37.79 -4.12 34.87
CA SER A 280 -38.69 -3.47 33.96
C SER A 280 -39.71 -4.46 33.39
N ASN A 281 -40.99 -4.24 33.71
CA ASN A 281 -42.18 -4.65 32.94
C ASN A 281 -42.17 -4.16 31.46
N ILE A 282 -41.00 -3.82 30.91
CA ILE A 282 -40.80 -3.34 29.54
C ILE A 282 -40.48 -4.56 28.69
N THR A 283 -41.48 -5.05 27.97
CA THR A 283 -41.28 -5.99 26.87
C THR A 283 -40.36 -5.36 25.84
N ASP A 284 -39.30 -6.06 25.45
CA ASP A 284 -38.44 -5.65 24.34
C ASP A 284 -39.32 -5.37 23.11
N PRO A 285 -39.43 -4.11 22.66
CA PRO A 285 -40.28 -3.76 21.53
C PRO A 285 -39.75 -4.34 20.22
N GLN A 286 -38.52 -4.87 20.23
CA GLN A 286 -37.73 -5.21 19.07
C GLN A 286 -36.96 -6.54 19.26
N GLN A 287 -37.64 -7.57 19.78
CA GLN A 287 -37.07 -8.93 19.94
C GLN A 287 -36.46 -9.44 18.62
N GLY A 288 -35.18 -9.85 18.67
CA GLY A 288 -34.46 -10.39 17.51
C GLY A 288 -33.85 -9.34 16.57
N HIS A 289 -34.03 -8.04 16.83
CA HIS A 289 -33.34 -6.98 16.07
C HIS A 289 -31.99 -6.67 16.67
N PHE A 290 -31.02 -6.37 15.81
CA PHE A 290 -29.65 -6.14 16.24
C PHE A 290 -29.40 -4.69 16.74
N VAL A 291 -30.08 -3.73 16.12
CA VAL A 291 -30.16 -2.33 16.55
C VAL A 291 -31.46 -2.13 17.34
N THR A 292 -31.40 -1.50 18.50
CA THR A 292 -32.57 -1.22 19.35
C THR A 292 -32.80 0.27 19.53
N THR A 293 -34.03 0.65 19.85
CA THR A 293 -34.36 2.02 20.30
C THR A 293 -33.69 2.36 21.64
N ASP A 294 -33.40 3.64 21.86
CA ASP A 294 -32.53 4.21 22.90
C ASP A 294 -32.85 3.87 24.37
N LEU A 295 -33.97 3.19 24.64
CA LEU A 295 -34.53 2.95 25.97
C LEU A 295 -34.43 1.48 26.43
N TYR A 296 -33.91 0.55 25.62
CA TYR A 296 -33.79 -0.87 25.98
C TYR A 296 -32.33 -1.34 26.03
N PRO A 297 -31.69 -1.36 27.22
CA PRO A 297 -30.32 -1.85 27.35
C PRO A 297 -30.28 -3.37 27.14
N ARG A 298 -29.29 -3.84 26.39
CA ARG A 298 -28.95 -5.27 26.24
C ARG A 298 -27.50 -5.50 26.64
N GLN A 299 -27.18 -6.73 27.00
CA GLN A 299 -25.82 -7.18 27.27
C GLN A 299 -24.94 -7.04 26.02
N ASP A 300 -23.63 -7.00 26.24
CA ASP A 300 -22.64 -6.97 25.17
C ASP A 300 -22.85 -8.14 24.21
N LEU A 301 -22.69 -7.89 22.90
CA LEU A 301 -22.61 -8.95 21.93
C LEU A 301 -21.25 -9.61 22.03
N ILE A 302 -21.20 -10.93 22.19
CA ILE A 302 -19.96 -11.69 22.31
C ILE A 302 -19.90 -12.76 21.21
N PHE A 303 -18.79 -12.77 20.48
CA PHE A 303 -18.45 -13.81 19.52
C PHE A 303 -17.45 -14.80 20.14
N GLU A 304 -17.37 -16.01 19.58
CA GLU A 304 -16.31 -16.95 19.95
C GLU A 304 -14.91 -16.33 19.81
N GLY A 305 -14.02 -16.65 20.76
CA GLY A 305 -12.68 -16.06 20.83
C GLY A 305 -12.60 -14.75 21.62
N ASN A 306 -13.58 -14.47 22.49
CA ASN A 306 -13.64 -13.29 23.36
C ASN A 306 -13.71 -11.94 22.63
N PHE A 307 -14.26 -11.91 21.42
CA PHE A 307 -14.56 -10.66 20.73
C PHE A 307 -15.88 -10.10 21.24
N SER A 308 -15.93 -8.80 21.51
CA SER A 308 -17.14 -8.20 22.08
C SER A 308 -17.43 -6.80 21.56
N ILE A 309 -18.71 -6.46 21.44
CA ILE A 309 -19.16 -5.12 21.10
C ILE A 309 -20.41 -4.78 21.94
N PRO A 310 -20.38 -3.74 22.77
CA PRO A 310 -21.53 -3.32 23.55
C PRO A 310 -22.71 -2.88 22.68
N GLN A 311 -23.94 -3.08 23.15
CA GLN A 311 -25.16 -2.67 22.44
C GLN A 311 -25.16 -1.17 22.12
N ILE A 312 -24.62 -0.33 23.00
CA ILE A 312 -24.52 1.12 22.77
C ILE A 312 -23.71 1.45 21.51
N SER A 313 -22.62 0.70 21.27
CA SER A 313 -21.80 0.87 20.07
C SER A 313 -22.55 0.44 18.83
N ILE A 314 -23.27 -0.69 18.89
CA ILE A 314 -24.14 -1.17 17.81
C ILE A 314 -25.21 -0.12 17.45
N ASN A 315 -25.92 0.40 18.46
CA ASN A 315 -26.96 1.42 18.29
C ASN A 315 -26.39 2.73 17.73
N SER A 316 -25.16 3.08 18.11
CA SER A 316 -24.49 4.28 17.59
C SER A 316 -24.16 4.14 16.10
N ILE A 317 -23.65 2.98 15.66
CA ILE A 317 -23.35 2.71 14.24
C ILE A 317 -24.67 2.69 13.44
N GLY A 318 -25.67 1.96 13.93
CA GLY A 318 -26.99 1.86 13.30
C GLY A 318 -27.67 3.20 13.12
N ARG A 319 -27.56 4.11 14.11
CA ARG A 319 -28.09 5.47 14.00
C ARG A 319 -27.41 6.30 12.93
N GLU A 320 -26.08 6.26 12.82
CA GLU A 320 -25.40 7.05 11.78
C GLU A 320 -25.77 6.53 10.39
N LEU A 321 -25.95 5.22 10.24
CA LEU A 321 -26.51 4.66 8.99
C LEU A 321 -27.94 5.14 8.76
N HIS A 322 -28.78 5.14 9.80
CA HIS A 322 -30.14 5.66 9.72
C HIS A 322 -30.16 7.15 9.31
N SER A 323 -29.35 8.01 9.93
CA SER A 323 -29.31 9.45 9.62
C SER A 323 -28.89 9.74 8.18
N LEU A 324 -28.15 8.84 7.54
CA LEU A 324 -27.67 9.00 6.16
C LEU A 324 -28.63 8.46 5.10
N PHE A 325 -29.49 7.50 5.44
CA PHE A 325 -30.35 6.80 4.48
C PHE A 325 -31.84 6.93 4.75
N PHE A 326 -32.22 7.55 5.87
CA PHE A 326 -33.62 7.75 6.27
C PHE A 326 -33.96 9.23 6.38
N GLU A 327 -35.01 9.62 5.68
CA GLU A 327 -35.76 10.86 5.87
C GLU A 327 -37.21 10.50 6.19
N ASP A 328 -37.79 11.20 7.18
CA ASP A 328 -39.22 11.11 7.42
C ASP A 328 -40.01 11.93 6.37
N VAL A 329 -40.47 11.24 5.33
CA VAL A 329 -41.28 11.84 4.26
C VAL A 329 -42.75 12.07 4.72
N THR A 330 -43.13 11.65 5.93
CA THR A 330 -44.53 11.69 6.41
C THR A 330 -44.97 13.03 7.02
N SER A 331 -44.04 13.88 7.48
CA SER A 331 -44.38 14.90 8.49
C SER A 331 -45.11 16.15 7.97
N GLU A 332 -45.13 16.46 6.66
CA GLU A 332 -45.81 17.67 6.14
C GLU A 332 -46.44 17.57 4.74
N LYS A 333 -46.22 16.48 3.97
CA LYS A 333 -46.42 16.49 2.50
C LYS A 333 -47.38 15.46 1.91
N TYR A 334 -47.90 14.53 2.73
CA TYR A 334 -48.81 13.50 2.22
C TYR A 334 -50.27 13.95 2.37
N VAL A 335 -50.78 14.64 1.35
CA VAL A 335 -52.23 14.82 1.19
C VAL A 335 -52.82 13.44 0.91
N GLN A 336 -53.71 12.97 1.78
CA GLN A 336 -54.44 11.72 1.56
C GLN A 336 -55.19 11.79 0.23
N ASP A 337 -55.18 10.69 -0.52
CA ASP A 337 -55.84 10.61 -1.82
C ASP A 337 -57.35 10.94 -1.64
N PRO A 338 -57.89 11.98 -2.31
CA PRO A 338 -59.23 12.49 -2.02
C PRO A 338 -60.37 11.49 -2.28
N ASP A 339 -60.11 10.38 -2.97
CA ASP A 339 -61.09 9.30 -3.21
C ASP A 339 -61.24 8.32 -2.02
N GLY A 340 -60.49 8.49 -0.92
CA GLY A 340 -60.67 7.70 0.30
C GLY A 340 -60.43 6.20 0.12
N SER A 341 -59.76 5.77 -0.96
CA SER A 341 -59.36 4.38 -1.12
C SER A 341 -58.30 4.08 -0.05
N ASN A 342 -58.70 3.34 0.98
CA ASN A 342 -57.81 2.83 2.03
C ASN A 342 -56.45 2.43 1.44
N ASN A 343 -55.35 2.74 2.16
CA ASN A 343 -53.92 2.51 1.84
C ASN A 343 -53.52 1.07 1.42
N THR A 344 -54.49 0.19 1.24
CA THR A 344 -54.40 -1.14 0.69
C THR A 344 -54.77 -1.10 -0.80
N PHE A 345 -53.80 -1.43 -1.65
CA PHE A 345 -54.06 -1.83 -3.03
C PHE A 345 -55.14 -2.94 -3.06
N ARG A 346 -55.88 -3.10 -4.16
CA ARG A 346 -56.91 -4.15 -4.40
C ARG A 346 -56.40 -5.62 -4.31
N GLY A 347 -55.34 -5.88 -3.55
CA GLY A 347 -54.78 -7.18 -3.22
C GLY A 347 -53.42 -7.08 -2.50
N LYS A 348 -53.43 -7.14 -1.16
CA LYS A 348 -52.39 -7.73 -0.28
C LYS A 348 -51.02 -7.06 0.00
N ILE A 349 -50.56 -5.99 -0.67
CA ILE A 349 -49.27 -5.33 -0.29
C ILE A 349 -49.49 -3.90 0.24
N PRO A 350 -49.17 -3.60 1.51
CA PRO A 350 -49.28 -2.25 2.05
C PRO A 350 -48.22 -1.32 1.43
N ARG A 351 -48.66 -0.14 0.95
CA ARG A 351 -47.75 0.88 0.43
C ARG A 351 -46.93 1.46 1.58
N ARG A 352 -45.60 1.35 1.50
CA ARG A 352 -44.68 2.03 2.42
C ARG A 352 -44.11 3.26 1.74
N LEU A 353 -44.05 4.36 2.47
CA LEU A 353 -43.43 5.58 1.98
C LEU A 353 -41.92 5.38 1.83
N PRO A 354 -41.31 5.93 0.78
CA PRO A 354 -39.87 5.86 0.62
C PRO A 354 -39.20 6.65 1.74
N THR A 355 -38.08 6.14 2.23
CA THR A 355 -37.23 6.80 3.22
C THR A 355 -36.18 7.69 2.55
N GLY A 356 -36.12 7.70 1.22
CA GLY A 356 -35.29 8.59 0.43
C GLY A 356 -35.68 8.60 -1.05
N TYR A 357 -35.40 9.70 -1.73
CA TYR A 357 -35.78 9.91 -3.12
C TYR A 357 -34.81 10.79 -3.90
N TYR A 358 -34.85 10.67 -5.22
CA TYR A 358 -34.16 11.55 -6.17
C TYR A 358 -35.10 11.89 -7.34
N VAL A 359 -35.42 13.17 -7.49
CA VAL A 359 -36.32 13.72 -8.51
C VAL A 359 -35.58 14.75 -9.36
N ILE A 360 -35.71 14.63 -10.67
CA ILE A 360 -35.24 15.63 -11.63
C ILE A 360 -36.48 16.37 -12.13
N GLY A 361 -36.50 17.70 -12.05
CA GLY A 361 -37.58 18.50 -12.63
C GLY A 361 -37.06 19.80 -13.26
N ARG A 362 -37.96 20.57 -13.88
CA ARG A 362 -37.62 21.85 -14.55
C ARG A 362 -36.91 22.87 -13.66
N SER A 363 -37.27 22.91 -12.38
CA SER A 363 -36.69 23.84 -11.40
C SER A 363 -35.36 23.35 -10.80
N GLY A 364 -34.80 22.26 -11.32
CA GLY A 364 -33.62 21.59 -10.79
C GLY A 364 -33.92 20.25 -10.13
N VAL A 365 -32.88 19.68 -9.53
CA VAL A 365 -32.93 18.37 -8.87
C VAL A 365 -33.33 18.54 -7.41
N LYS A 366 -34.23 17.68 -6.92
CA LYS A 366 -34.54 17.53 -5.49
C LYS A 366 -34.24 16.12 -5.03
N TYR A 367 -33.54 15.99 -3.91
CA TYR A 367 -33.20 14.71 -3.33
C TYR A 367 -33.08 14.84 -1.82
N GLN A 368 -33.46 13.78 -1.11
CA GLN A 368 -33.32 13.70 0.34
C GLN A 368 -33.28 12.21 0.75
N PRO A 369 -32.43 11.79 1.70
CA PRO A 369 -31.31 12.55 2.27
C PRO A 369 -30.20 12.82 1.23
N SER A 370 -29.16 13.58 1.61
CA SER A 370 -28.07 13.96 0.69
C SER A 370 -27.36 12.76 0.03
N THR A 371 -27.33 11.61 0.71
CA THR A 371 -26.81 10.34 0.21
C THR A 371 -27.51 9.86 -1.08
N MET A 372 -28.75 10.30 -1.35
CA MET A 372 -29.46 9.95 -2.58
C MET A 372 -28.76 10.48 -3.83
N GLN A 373 -28.02 11.59 -3.71
CA GLN A 373 -27.19 12.09 -4.80
C GLN A 373 -26.07 11.11 -5.15
N VAL A 374 -25.39 10.56 -4.13
CA VAL A 374 -24.35 9.54 -4.29
C VAL A 374 -24.95 8.28 -4.92
N LEU A 375 -26.04 7.75 -4.35
CA LEU A 375 -26.70 6.55 -4.88
C LEU A 375 -27.21 6.72 -6.30
N ASN A 376 -27.65 7.91 -6.71
CA ASN A 376 -28.09 8.14 -8.09
C ASN A 376 -26.90 8.12 -9.07
N SER A 377 -25.72 8.57 -8.65
CA SER A 377 -24.51 8.62 -9.49
C SER A 377 -23.75 7.29 -9.59
N VAL A 378 -23.96 6.37 -8.65
CA VAL A 378 -23.21 5.11 -8.55
C VAL A 378 -23.67 4.08 -9.57
N THR A 379 -22.70 3.52 -10.29
CA THR A 379 -22.85 2.41 -11.24
C THR A 379 -22.68 1.04 -10.57
N ASP A 380 -21.65 0.89 -9.72
CA ASP A 380 -21.33 -0.34 -8.99
C ASP A 380 -21.70 -0.20 -7.51
N LEU A 381 -22.93 -0.61 -7.19
CA LEU A 381 -23.46 -0.55 -5.83
C LEU A 381 -22.81 -1.56 -4.87
N PRO A 382 -22.52 -2.83 -5.28
CA PRO A 382 -21.72 -3.75 -4.47
C PRO A 382 -20.39 -3.17 -4.02
N ASN A 383 -19.59 -2.61 -4.94
CA ASN A 383 -18.29 -2.04 -4.59
C ASN A 383 -18.43 -0.87 -3.60
N LEU A 384 -19.43 0.01 -3.77
CA LEU A 384 -19.70 1.07 -2.80
C LEU A 384 -19.92 0.52 -1.37
N PHE A 385 -20.72 -0.54 -1.25
CA PHE A 385 -21.03 -1.14 0.04
C PHE A 385 -19.87 -1.94 0.63
N ASP A 386 -19.03 -2.54 -0.22
CA ASP A 386 -17.77 -3.16 0.21
C ASP A 386 -16.79 -2.12 0.78
N ASN A 387 -16.71 -0.95 0.16
CA ASN A 387 -15.91 0.17 0.68
C ASN A 387 -16.47 0.75 1.97
N LEU A 388 -17.79 0.91 2.07
CA LEU A 388 -18.45 1.29 3.31
C LEU A 388 -18.11 0.30 4.44
N ALA A 389 -18.27 -0.99 4.18
CA ALA A 389 -17.99 -2.05 5.14
C ALA A 389 -16.49 -2.10 5.53
N ALA A 390 -15.58 -1.93 4.56
CA ALA A 390 -14.14 -1.85 4.81
C ALA A 390 -13.76 -0.63 5.64
N SER A 391 -14.38 0.54 5.37
CA SER A 391 -14.15 1.77 6.12
C SER A 391 -14.57 1.63 7.58
N ILE A 392 -15.77 1.09 7.83
CA ILE A 392 -16.25 0.81 9.19
C ILE A 392 -15.33 -0.22 9.86
N THR A 393 -14.97 -1.30 9.18
CA THR A 393 -14.05 -2.34 9.70
C THR A 393 -12.70 -1.76 10.11
N ASN A 394 -12.11 -0.88 9.29
CA ASN A 394 -10.84 -0.24 9.60
C ASN A 394 -10.95 0.71 10.78
N ASN A 395 -12.08 1.42 10.92
CA ASN A 395 -12.33 2.24 12.10
C ASN A 395 -12.47 1.40 13.38
N LEU A 396 -13.15 0.25 13.32
CA LEU A 396 -13.23 -0.69 14.44
C LEU A 396 -11.83 -1.13 14.88
N ARG A 397 -10.96 -1.48 13.93
CA ARG A 397 -9.56 -1.89 14.20
C ARG A 397 -8.74 -0.78 14.84
N LEU A 398 -8.89 0.46 14.35
CA LEU A 398 -8.14 1.61 14.84
C LEU A 398 -8.58 2.08 16.24
N ASN A 399 -9.84 1.84 16.61
CA ASN A 399 -10.45 2.35 17.84
C ASN A 399 -10.86 1.23 18.82
N ASP A 400 -10.19 0.09 18.74
CA ASP A 400 -10.29 -0.99 19.72
C ASP A 400 -10.01 -0.45 21.14
N GLU A 401 -10.87 -0.81 22.10
CA GLU A 401 -10.77 -0.35 23.49
C GLU A 401 -9.45 -0.78 24.14
N ARG A 402 -8.98 -1.96 23.78
CA ARG A 402 -7.75 -2.56 24.32
C ARG A 402 -6.52 -2.22 23.49
N ALA A 403 -6.68 -1.47 22.39
CA ALA A 403 -5.64 -1.21 21.41
C ALA A 403 -4.89 -2.49 21.00
N THR A 404 -5.63 -3.56 20.69
CA THR A 404 -5.04 -4.84 20.30
C THR A 404 -4.27 -4.76 18.99
N ILE A 405 -3.07 -5.35 18.98
CA ILE A 405 -2.11 -5.26 17.90
C ILE A 405 -1.58 -6.66 17.59
N GLU A 406 -1.38 -6.94 16.30
CA GLU A 406 -0.67 -8.11 15.82
C GLU A 406 0.75 -7.76 15.42
N HIS A 407 1.68 -8.63 15.79
CA HIS A 407 3.08 -8.49 15.48
C HIS A 407 3.42 -9.20 14.17
N GLY A 408 4.37 -8.63 13.44
CA GLY A 408 4.84 -9.18 12.18
C GLY A 408 6.35 -9.35 12.15
N THR A 409 6.81 -9.84 11.01
CA THR A 409 8.22 -9.94 10.66
C THR A 409 8.59 -8.85 9.66
N SER A 410 9.87 -8.44 9.68
CA SER A 410 10.42 -7.47 8.73
C SER A 410 11.62 -8.04 7.99
N ALA A 411 11.78 -7.58 6.75
CA ALA A 411 12.96 -7.90 5.96
C ALA A 411 14.17 -7.12 6.48
N ILE A 412 15.21 -7.84 6.89
CA ILE A 412 16.52 -7.28 7.20
C ILE A 412 17.52 -7.62 6.09
N VAL A 413 18.45 -6.70 5.84
CA VAL A 413 19.57 -6.93 4.93
C VAL A 413 20.66 -7.70 5.67
N VAL A 414 20.99 -8.88 5.17
CA VAL A 414 22.03 -9.75 5.71
C VAL A 414 23.19 -9.82 4.72
N TYR A 415 24.41 -9.65 5.23
CA TYR A 415 25.62 -9.85 4.44
C TYR A 415 25.93 -11.35 4.32
N ARG A 416 25.87 -11.88 3.10
CA ARG A 416 26.27 -13.25 2.78
C ARG A 416 27.67 -13.25 2.19
N ILE A 417 28.61 -13.85 2.92
CA ILE A 417 30.00 -13.98 2.48
C ILE A 417 30.11 -15.17 1.51
N ARG A 418 30.59 -14.90 0.29
CA ARG A 418 30.87 -15.91 -0.74
C ARG A 418 32.36 -16.26 -0.74
N TRP A 419 32.74 -17.21 0.12
CA TRP A 419 34.13 -17.63 0.34
C TRP A 419 34.89 -18.06 -0.93
N VAL A 420 34.18 -18.54 -1.96
CA VAL A 420 34.77 -18.96 -3.24
C VAL A 420 35.58 -17.83 -3.91
N TYR A 421 35.17 -16.57 -3.76
CA TYR A 421 35.85 -15.43 -4.39
C TYR A 421 37.14 -15.01 -3.67
N ILE A 422 37.38 -15.49 -2.44
CA ILE A 422 38.62 -15.24 -1.69
C ILE A 422 39.79 -16.10 -2.22
N ILE A 423 39.49 -17.17 -2.97
CA ILE A 423 40.51 -18.07 -3.52
C ILE A 423 41.49 -17.32 -4.42
N LEU A 424 41.02 -16.45 -5.31
CA LEU A 424 41.88 -15.76 -6.26
C LEU A 424 42.86 -14.78 -5.57
N PRO A 425 42.42 -13.86 -4.68
CA PRO A 425 43.34 -13.03 -3.89
C PRO A 425 44.32 -13.86 -3.05
N ALA A 426 43.87 -14.97 -2.45
CA ALA A 426 44.73 -15.85 -1.67
C ALA A 426 45.82 -16.49 -2.54
N VAL A 427 45.44 -17.05 -3.69
CA VAL A 427 46.37 -17.65 -4.65
C VAL A 427 47.34 -16.62 -5.22
N SER A 428 46.86 -15.42 -5.56
CA SER A 428 47.69 -14.33 -6.09
C SER A 428 48.74 -13.89 -5.05
N THR A 429 48.34 -13.73 -3.79
CA THR A 429 49.23 -13.30 -2.71
C THR A 429 50.25 -14.38 -2.34
N LEU A 430 49.81 -15.64 -2.23
CA LEU A 430 50.71 -16.76 -1.99
C LEU A 430 51.69 -16.95 -3.17
N GLY A 431 51.19 -16.89 -4.40
CA GLY A 431 51.99 -16.98 -5.62
C GLY A 431 53.02 -15.86 -5.72
N GLY A 432 52.63 -14.63 -5.43
CA GLY A 432 53.53 -13.47 -5.37
C GLY A 432 54.60 -13.60 -4.28
N SER A 433 54.22 -14.07 -3.09
CA SER A 433 55.15 -14.29 -1.98
C SER A 433 56.19 -15.37 -2.32
N ILE A 434 55.74 -16.48 -2.90
CA ILE A 434 56.61 -17.57 -3.37
C ILE A 434 57.53 -17.06 -4.49
N PHE A 435 57.01 -16.32 -5.46
CA PHE A 435 57.79 -15.76 -6.56
C PHE A 435 58.88 -14.80 -6.06
N LEU A 436 58.55 -13.95 -5.08
CA LEU A 436 59.52 -13.05 -4.46
C LEU A 436 60.61 -13.83 -3.72
N LEU A 437 60.24 -14.82 -2.91
CA LEU A 437 61.20 -15.66 -2.19
C LEU A 437 62.13 -16.42 -3.15
N LEU A 438 61.58 -17.02 -4.21
CA LEU A 438 62.36 -17.69 -5.24
C LEU A 438 63.28 -16.71 -5.97
N SER A 439 62.82 -15.50 -6.26
CA SER A 439 63.65 -14.46 -6.88
C SER A 439 64.81 -14.04 -5.98
N VAL A 440 64.59 -13.89 -4.67
CA VAL A 440 65.65 -13.57 -3.69
C VAL A 440 66.66 -14.71 -3.63
N VAL A 441 66.20 -15.96 -3.53
CA VAL A 441 67.08 -17.14 -3.45
C VAL A 441 67.88 -17.30 -4.74
N TYR A 442 67.24 -17.16 -5.91
CA TYR A 442 67.88 -17.26 -7.21
C TYR A 442 68.95 -16.17 -7.39
N THR A 443 68.62 -14.93 -7.06
CA THR A 443 69.55 -13.79 -7.13
C THR A 443 70.74 -13.97 -6.19
N ARG A 444 70.51 -14.49 -4.98
CA ARG A 444 71.58 -14.84 -4.02
C ARG A 444 72.48 -15.95 -4.54
N ARG A 445 71.93 -17.00 -5.17
CA ARG A 445 72.72 -18.11 -5.74
C ARG A 445 73.55 -17.70 -6.95
N LEU A 446 73.05 -16.79 -7.79
CA LEU A 446 73.80 -16.28 -8.95
C LEU A 446 74.83 -15.19 -8.62
N SER A 447 74.97 -14.79 -7.35
CA SER A 447 75.87 -13.70 -6.93
C SER A 447 75.72 -12.45 -7.80
N ALA A 448 74.50 -12.16 -8.26
CA ALA A 448 74.26 -11.02 -9.15
C ALA A 448 74.58 -9.72 -8.38
N PRO A 449 75.49 -8.88 -8.90
CA PRO A 449 75.85 -7.64 -8.22
C PRO A 449 74.61 -6.74 -8.14
N LEU A 450 74.35 -6.20 -6.95
CA LEU A 450 73.32 -5.18 -6.73
C LEU A 450 73.67 -3.95 -7.56
N TRP A 451 73.15 -3.87 -8.79
CA TRP A 451 73.10 -2.62 -9.54
C TRP A 451 72.02 -1.75 -8.89
N LYS A 452 72.30 -1.26 -7.67
CA LYS A 452 71.77 0.05 -7.28
C LYS A 452 72.24 1.01 -8.35
N SER A 453 71.34 1.85 -8.86
CA SER A 453 71.56 2.89 -9.87
C SER A 453 72.84 3.68 -9.65
N SER A 454 73.99 3.15 -10.06
CA SER A 454 75.29 3.77 -9.92
C SER A 454 75.54 4.57 -11.18
N ALA A 455 75.68 5.90 -11.04
CA ALA A 455 76.10 6.79 -12.12
C ALA A 455 77.41 6.32 -12.79
N VAL A 456 78.18 5.46 -12.11
CA VAL A 456 79.38 4.75 -12.58
C VAL A 456 79.12 3.91 -13.84
N ALA A 457 77.94 3.29 -13.98
CA ALA A 457 77.61 2.54 -15.19
C ALA A 457 77.50 3.45 -16.42
N MET A 458 77.00 4.69 -16.26
CA MET A 458 76.98 5.70 -17.32
C MET A 458 78.37 6.28 -17.60
N LEU A 459 79.21 6.47 -16.58
CA LEU A 459 80.57 7.00 -16.73
C LEU A 459 81.52 6.07 -17.48
N LYS A 460 81.24 4.76 -17.55
CA LYS A 460 82.03 3.79 -18.33
C LYS A 460 82.03 4.06 -19.85
N CYS A 461 81.01 4.74 -20.41
CA CYS A 461 80.96 5.13 -21.84
C CYS A 461 81.56 6.54 -22.10
N GLY A 462 82.16 7.24 -21.11
CA GLY A 462 82.80 8.55 -21.32
C GLY A 462 84.16 8.44 -22.03
N ALA A 463 84.35 9.18 -23.14
CA ALA A 463 85.51 9.06 -24.03
C ALA A 463 86.90 9.24 -23.36
N THR A 464 86.96 9.90 -22.19
CA THR A 464 88.20 10.20 -21.46
C THR A 464 88.74 9.03 -20.62
N LEU A 465 87.98 7.94 -20.45
CA LEU A 465 88.37 6.80 -19.62
C LEU A 465 88.65 5.51 -20.41
N LYS A 466 88.77 5.61 -21.75
CA LYS A 466 88.98 4.46 -22.65
C LYS A 466 90.29 3.68 -22.42
N GLY A 467 91.23 4.23 -21.64
CA GLY A 467 92.52 3.60 -21.33
C GLY A 467 92.60 2.82 -20.01
N PHE A 468 91.73 3.10 -19.02
CA PHE A 468 91.96 2.65 -17.63
C PHE A 468 90.98 1.58 -17.12
N ALA A 469 89.87 1.32 -17.81
CA ALA A 469 88.78 0.48 -17.28
C ALA A 469 88.49 -0.76 -18.14
N ARG A 470 89.52 -1.43 -18.68
CA ARG A 470 89.33 -2.58 -19.57
C ARG A 470 89.19 -3.93 -18.85
N ASP A 471 89.62 -4.09 -17.59
CA ASP A 471 89.75 -5.42 -16.96
C ASP A 471 89.02 -5.64 -15.62
N GLN A 472 88.11 -4.76 -15.18
CA GLN A 472 87.45 -4.94 -13.88
C GLN A 472 85.92 -5.10 -13.97
N ASN A 473 85.45 -6.28 -13.59
CA ASN A 473 84.04 -6.71 -13.68
C ASN A 473 83.29 -6.68 -12.34
N ARG A 474 83.84 -6.05 -11.29
CA ARG A 474 83.25 -6.09 -9.93
C ARG A 474 83.01 -4.69 -9.36
N GLY A 475 81.75 -4.34 -9.12
CA GLY A 475 81.32 -3.00 -8.68
C GLY A 475 81.95 -2.51 -7.37
N SER A 476 82.28 -3.43 -6.45
CA SER A 476 82.93 -3.07 -5.17
C SER A 476 84.36 -2.56 -5.31
N GLU A 477 85.05 -2.85 -6.43
CA GLU A 477 86.38 -2.30 -6.70
C GLU A 477 86.29 -0.93 -7.37
N LEU A 478 85.26 -0.69 -8.18
CA LEU A 478 85.02 0.61 -8.82
C LEU A 478 84.68 1.71 -7.80
N ASP A 479 83.94 1.39 -6.73
CA ASP A 479 83.64 2.37 -5.66
C ASP A 479 84.90 2.75 -4.88
N LYS A 480 85.80 1.79 -4.60
CA LYS A 480 87.10 2.06 -3.97
C LYS A 480 88.04 2.86 -4.87
N LEU A 481 87.98 2.62 -6.19
CA LEU A 481 88.73 3.41 -7.18
C LEU A 481 88.21 4.84 -7.29
N ALA A 482 86.89 5.04 -7.24
CA ALA A 482 86.29 6.38 -7.25
C ALA A 482 86.68 7.19 -5.99
N GLU A 483 86.80 6.54 -4.84
CA GLU A 483 87.26 7.16 -3.59
C GLU A 483 88.74 7.56 -3.63
N LEU A 484 89.56 6.89 -4.46
CA LEU A 484 90.99 7.16 -4.64
C LEU A 484 91.31 8.13 -5.78
N THR A 485 90.35 8.43 -6.66
CA THR A 485 90.55 9.36 -7.78
C THR A 485 90.15 10.78 -7.39
N SER A 486 91.13 11.65 -7.14
CA SER A 486 90.92 13.10 -7.16
C SER A 486 91.01 13.60 -8.61
N PHE A 487 90.02 14.38 -9.03
CA PHE A 487 90.01 15.05 -10.32
C PHE A 487 90.27 16.54 -10.10
N GLU A 488 91.35 17.04 -10.68
CA GLU A 488 91.63 18.47 -10.75
C GLU A 488 90.94 19.02 -12.01
N LEU A 489 89.98 19.93 -11.81
CA LEU A 489 89.25 20.57 -12.91
C LEU A 489 90.15 21.63 -13.54
N VAL A 490 90.87 21.27 -14.59
CA VAL A 490 91.63 22.22 -15.41
C VAL A 490 90.65 23.04 -16.25
N ARG A 491 90.67 24.37 -16.08
CA ARG A 491 89.94 25.28 -16.97
C ARG A 491 90.50 25.17 -18.39
N PRO A 492 89.67 25.16 -19.44
CA PRO A 492 90.16 25.12 -20.81
C PRO A 492 90.90 26.43 -21.13
N GLY A 493 92.23 26.41 -21.12
CA GLY A 493 93.06 27.57 -21.50
C GLY A 493 94.45 27.67 -20.85
N ASP A 494 94.71 27.03 -19.71
CA ASP A 494 95.95 27.28 -18.95
C ASP A 494 97.00 26.17 -19.10
N LYS A 495 98.25 26.57 -19.40
CA LYS A 495 99.44 25.67 -19.40
C LYS A 495 99.94 25.47 -17.97
N ALA A 496 100.43 24.25 -17.70
CA ALA A 496 100.84 23.79 -16.38
C ALA A 496 101.83 24.73 -15.67
N GLY A 497 101.50 25.11 -14.43
CA GLY A 497 102.41 25.80 -13.51
C GLY A 497 101.98 27.21 -13.08
N SER A 498 100.79 27.38 -12.49
CA SER A 498 100.50 28.53 -11.61
C SER A 498 99.29 28.23 -10.74
N SER A 499 99.49 28.13 -9.43
CA SER A 499 98.45 27.92 -8.43
C SER A 499 97.75 29.24 -8.12
N THR A 500 96.47 29.39 -8.48
CA THR A 500 95.62 30.43 -7.89
C THR A 500 94.25 29.88 -7.49
N THR A 501 93.97 30.02 -6.20
CA THR A 501 92.74 29.69 -5.49
C THR A 501 91.61 30.67 -5.86
N GLY A 502 90.48 30.17 -6.35
CA GLY A 502 89.29 30.98 -6.58
C GLY A 502 88.17 30.26 -7.34
N PHE A 503 87.18 29.74 -6.58
CA PHE A 503 86.01 29.03 -7.10
C PHE A 503 84.91 30.05 -7.43
N ASP A 504 84.61 30.24 -8.73
CA ASP A 504 83.57 31.18 -9.19
C ASP A 504 82.35 30.43 -9.73
N ARG A 505 81.15 30.83 -9.31
CA ARG A 505 79.91 30.02 -9.30
C ARG A 505 79.07 30.06 -10.58
N ASN A 506 79.61 30.50 -11.72
CA ASN A 506 78.77 30.85 -12.88
C ASN A 506 79.17 30.28 -14.26
N THR A 507 79.95 29.21 -14.34
CA THR A 507 80.31 28.61 -15.64
C THR A 507 79.46 27.37 -15.97
N ARG A 508 78.71 27.46 -17.07
CA ARG A 508 77.79 26.42 -17.59
C ARG A 508 78.58 25.43 -18.46
N TYR A 509 78.74 24.18 -18.02
CA TYR A 509 79.41 23.12 -18.80
C TYR A 509 78.38 22.35 -19.64
N SER A 510 78.62 22.22 -20.95
CA SER A 510 77.77 21.44 -21.86
C SER A 510 78.46 20.12 -22.21
N PRO A 511 77.82 18.94 -22.03
CA PRO A 511 78.42 17.68 -22.43
C PRO A 511 78.17 17.40 -23.93
N ILE A 512 79.25 17.20 -24.68
CA ILE A 512 79.22 16.64 -26.03
C ILE A 512 79.01 15.13 -25.89
N ILE A 513 77.81 14.64 -26.23
CA ILE A 513 77.49 13.20 -26.27
C ILE A 513 77.83 12.67 -27.66
N SER A 514 78.91 11.88 -27.78
CA SER A 514 79.20 11.16 -29.03
C SER A 514 78.38 9.87 -29.12
N ARG A 515 77.64 9.72 -30.22
CA ARG A 515 76.86 8.54 -30.62
C ARG A 515 77.76 7.30 -30.78
N GLN A 516 77.77 6.37 -29.83
CA GLN A 516 78.11 4.94 -30.03
C GLN A 516 78.07 4.16 -28.70
N CYS A 517 76.88 3.88 -28.16
CA CYS A 517 76.66 2.75 -27.24
C CYS A 517 75.28 2.14 -27.60
N SER A 518 75.20 1.47 -28.77
CA SER A 518 74.10 0.57 -29.13
C SER A 518 74.68 -0.76 -29.63
N ARG A 519 74.82 -1.72 -28.72
CA ARG A 519 74.64 -3.15 -28.95
C ARG A 519 74.66 -3.88 -27.62
#